data_AF-A0A7X0TTI5-F1
#
_entry.id   AF-A0A7X0TTI5-F1
#
_cell.length_a   1.000
_cell.length_b   1.000
_cell.length_c   1.000
_cell.angle_alpha   90.00
_cell.angle_beta   90.00
_cell.angle_gamma   90.00
#
_symmetry.space_group_name_H-M   'P 1'
#
loop_
_entity.id
_entity.type
_entity.pdbx_description
1 polymer ?
#
loop_
_entity_poly.entity_id
_entity_poly.type
_entity_poly.pdbx_seq_one_letter_code
_entity_poly.pdbx_strand_id
1 'polypeptide(L)'
;MQVIKDLVKDNSVLKSMYKINELNKDLLPNALIEVSVCLNDKRHAQENGIIEVKPFFFTALQGELIRRIKQLDIKCSEEAQVATIYTLFSVEKYEEICLSPNFKVVLDISENHRYWVNYATSSIVQYYKHSVVSMQYDSHYNFCTKAAELIVIRARLANAKSKSVI
;
A
#
# COMPACT_ATOMS: atom_id res chain seq x y z
N MET A 1 22.82 14.02 -5.96
CA MET A 1 23.01 13.11 -4.81
C MET A 1 21.78 12.21 -4.78
N GLN A 2 21.94 10.89 -4.96
CA GLN A 2 20.81 9.95 -5.07
C GLN A 2 20.35 9.49 -3.68
N VAL A 3 19.43 10.27 -3.08
CA VAL A 3 18.92 10.05 -1.71
C VAL A 3 18.21 8.71 -1.60
N ILE A 4 17.58 8.26 -2.68
CA ILE A 4 16.87 6.98 -2.76
C ILE A 4 17.75 5.78 -2.40
N LYS A 5 19.02 5.75 -2.82
CA LYS A 5 19.92 4.61 -2.58
C LYS A 5 20.12 4.37 -1.09
N ASP A 6 20.32 5.43 -0.32
CA ASP A 6 20.53 5.33 1.12
C ASP A 6 19.24 4.95 1.87
N LEU A 7 18.10 5.40 1.36
CA LEU A 7 16.79 5.03 1.90
C LEU A 7 16.48 3.55 1.68
N VAL A 8 16.86 2.97 0.54
CA VAL A 8 16.47 1.58 0.19
C VAL A 8 17.54 0.53 0.52
N LYS A 9 18.79 0.95 0.78
CA LYS A 9 19.96 0.06 0.99
C LYS A 9 19.75 -1.05 2.02
N ASP A 10 19.05 -0.76 3.12
CA ASP A 10 18.90 -1.71 4.22
C ASP A 10 17.68 -2.64 4.08
N ASN A 11 16.90 -2.47 2.99
CA ASN A 11 15.72 -3.27 2.65
C ASN A 11 14.74 -3.46 3.84
N SER A 12 14.65 -2.44 4.70
CA SER A 12 13.91 -2.47 5.97
C SER A 12 13.12 -1.19 6.13
N VAL A 13 11.78 -1.31 6.11
CA VAL A 13 10.85 -0.17 6.24
C VAL A 13 11.20 0.69 7.44
N LEU A 14 11.42 0.07 8.60
CA LEU A 14 11.74 0.78 9.85
C LEU A 14 13.02 1.58 9.74
N LYS A 15 14.12 0.99 9.24
CA LYS A 15 15.40 1.69 9.10
C LYS A 15 15.31 2.83 8.09
N SER A 16 14.60 2.63 6.99
CA SER A 16 14.35 3.67 5.99
C SER A 16 13.50 4.82 6.54
N MET A 17 12.52 4.54 7.40
CA MET A 17 11.72 5.56 8.09
C MET A 17 12.55 6.38 9.06
N TYR A 18 13.46 5.76 9.84
CA TYR A 18 14.40 6.51 10.68
C TYR A 18 15.26 7.47 9.85
N LYS A 19 15.82 6.98 8.73
CA LYS A 19 16.60 7.83 7.81
C LYS A 19 15.78 8.99 7.24
N ILE A 20 14.51 8.77 6.87
CA ILE A 20 13.61 9.83 6.41
C ILE A 20 13.43 10.93 7.47
N ASN A 21 13.32 10.55 8.74
CA ASN A 21 13.17 11.51 9.83
C ASN A 21 14.44 12.34 10.08
N GLU A 22 15.62 11.78 9.78
CA GLU A 22 16.94 12.41 9.87
C GLU A 22 17.36 13.19 8.62
N LEU A 23 16.64 13.04 7.49
CA LEU A 23 16.96 13.78 6.27
C LEU A 23 16.89 15.29 6.47
N ASN A 24 17.85 15.99 5.87
CA ASN A 24 17.79 17.45 5.75
C ASN A 24 16.49 17.85 5.03
N LYS A 25 15.81 18.88 5.56
CA LYS A 25 14.55 19.41 5.03
C LYS A 25 14.61 19.70 3.53
N ASP A 26 15.72 20.23 3.06
CA ASP A 26 15.92 20.61 1.64
C ASP A 26 15.94 19.40 0.70
N LEU A 27 16.21 18.20 1.23
CA LEU A 27 16.29 16.97 0.46
C LEU A 27 14.97 16.20 0.40
N LEU A 28 14.01 16.51 1.29
CA LEU A 28 12.75 15.77 1.40
C LEU A 28 11.90 15.81 0.12
N PRO A 29 11.71 16.96 -0.57
CA PRO A 29 10.95 16.99 -1.83
C PRO A 29 11.60 16.14 -2.93
N ASN A 30 12.93 16.19 -3.05
CA ASN A 30 13.67 15.42 -4.05
C ASN A 30 13.61 13.91 -3.74
N ALA A 31 13.74 13.52 -2.47
CA ALA A 31 13.59 12.13 -2.05
C ALA A 31 12.18 11.60 -2.36
N LEU A 32 11.15 12.44 -2.19
CA LEU A 32 9.77 12.10 -2.52
C LEU A 32 9.60 11.84 -4.02
N ILE A 33 10.14 12.72 -4.88
CA ILE A 33 10.14 12.52 -6.34
C ILE A 33 10.88 11.23 -6.70
N GLU A 34 12.10 11.02 -6.21
CA GLU A 34 12.90 9.84 -6.52
C GLU A 34 12.20 8.53 -6.13
N VAL A 35 11.57 8.47 -4.94
CA VAL A 35 10.78 7.31 -4.50
C VAL A 35 9.60 7.07 -5.44
N SER A 36 8.89 8.12 -5.84
CA SER A 36 7.73 8.01 -6.72
C SER A 36 8.09 7.63 -8.14
N VAL A 37 9.21 8.12 -8.68
CA VAL A 37 9.69 7.70 -10.00
C VAL A 37 10.14 6.24 -9.95
N CYS A 38 10.91 5.83 -8.94
CA CYS A 38 11.36 4.44 -8.80
C CYS A 38 10.21 3.45 -8.59
N LEU A 39 9.10 3.89 -7.99
CA LEU A 39 7.89 3.07 -7.85
C LEU A 39 7.25 2.76 -9.21
N ASN A 40 7.30 3.70 -10.15
CA ASN A 40 6.54 3.64 -11.41
C ASN A 40 7.41 3.31 -12.64
N ASP A 41 8.73 3.51 -12.56
CA ASP A 41 9.67 3.28 -13.65
C ASP A 41 10.76 2.28 -13.25
N LYS A 42 10.63 1.04 -13.75
CA LYS A 42 11.59 -0.04 -13.52
C LYS A 42 12.99 0.26 -14.09
N ARG A 43 13.09 1.00 -15.20
CA ARG A 43 14.40 1.37 -15.79
C ARG A 43 15.10 2.37 -14.89
N HIS A 44 14.37 3.40 -14.44
CA HIS A 44 14.89 4.40 -13.52
C HIS A 44 15.30 3.77 -12.17
N ALA A 45 14.52 2.81 -11.66
CA ALA A 45 14.89 2.08 -10.45
C ALA A 45 16.20 1.30 -10.62
N GLN A 46 16.37 0.61 -11.76
CA GLN A 46 17.59 -0.13 -12.08
C GLN A 46 18.82 0.79 -12.23
N GLU A 47 18.67 1.96 -12.85
CA GLU A 47 19.71 3.01 -12.93
C GLU A 47 20.12 3.51 -11.53
N ASN A 48 19.20 3.46 -10.58
CA ASN A 48 19.44 3.75 -9.17
C ASN A 48 19.91 2.52 -8.36
N GLY A 49 20.27 1.41 -9.00
CA GLY A 49 20.79 0.22 -8.35
C GLY A 49 19.75 -0.60 -7.59
N ILE A 50 18.47 -0.37 -7.83
CA ILE A 50 17.36 -1.14 -7.25
C ILE A 50 17.13 -2.35 -8.15
N ILE A 51 17.57 -3.51 -7.68
CA ILE A 51 17.46 -4.79 -8.42
C ILE A 51 15.98 -5.17 -8.62
N GLU A 52 15.16 -4.90 -7.62
CA GLU A 52 13.72 -5.18 -7.64
C GLU A 52 12.95 -4.07 -6.92
N VAL A 53 12.04 -3.41 -7.64
CA VAL A 53 11.09 -2.47 -7.04
C VAL A 53 10.04 -3.28 -6.31
N LYS A 54 10.07 -3.22 -4.98
CA LYS A 54 9.02 -3.77 -4.12
C LYS A 54 7.94 -2.71 -3.93
N PRO A 55 6.79 -2.77 -4.62
CA PRO A 55 5.86 -1.64 -4.66
C PRO A 55 5.40 -1.22 -3.26
N PHE A 56 5.08 -2.19 -2.40
CA PHE A 56 4.69 -1.94 -1.01
C PHE A 56 5.75 -1.22 -0.18
N PHE A 57 7.03 -1.57 -0.38
CA PHE A 57 8.14 -0.91 0.31
C PHE A 57 8.25 0.55 -0.13
N PHE A 58 8.23 0.81 -1.44
CA PHE A 58 8.33 2.17 -1.99
C PHE A 58 7.11 3.04 -1.65
N THR A 59 5.90 2.46 -1.64
CA THR A 59 4.69 3.15 -1.18
C THR A 59 4.79 3.53 0.30
N ALA A 60 5.36 2.67 1.15
CA ALA A 60 5.58 3.00 2.56
C ALA A 60 6.59 4.15 2.75
N LEU A 61 7.67 4.17 1.96
CA LEU A 61 8.64 5.27 1.96
C LEU A 61 8.01 6.58 1.50
N GLN A 62 7.20 6.53 0.45
CA GLN A 62 6.47 7.68 -0.08
C GLN A 62 5.54 8.27 0.99
N GLY A 63 4.76 7.42 1.68
CA GLY A 63 3.86 7.84 2.76
C GLY A 63 4.58 8.55 3.90
N GLU A 64 5.73 8.02 4.32
CA GLU A 64 6.52 8.61 5.40
C GLU A 64 7.16 9.95 4.99
N LEU A 65 7.65 10.07 3.75
CA LEU A 65 8.19 11.33 3.22
C LEU A 65 7.12 12.44 3.18
N ILE A 66 5.90 12.12 2.72
CA ILE A 66 4.76 13.05 2.73
C ILE A 66 4.45 13.50 4.16
N ARG A 67 4.37 12.56 5.11
CA ARG A 67 4.10 12.85 6.52
C ARG A 67 5.14 13.84 7.06
N ARG A 68 6.42 13.60 6.78
CA ARG A 68 7.53 14.44 7.26
C ARG A 68 7.53 15.83 6.63
N ILE A 69 7.29 15.93 5.32
CA ILE A 69 7.15 17.21 4.60
C ILE A 69 6.04 18.07 5.21
N LYS A 70 4.87 17.48 5.45
CA LYS A 70 3.73 18.17 6.08
C LYS A 70 4.04 18.65 7.49
N GLN A 71 4.69 17.81 8.31
CA GLN A 71 5.08 18.19 9.67
C GLN A 71 6.04 19.37 9.73
N LEU A 72 6.84 19.56 8.70
CA LEU A 72 7.86 20.60 8.63
C LEU A 72 7.40 21.84 7.85
N ASP A 73 6.15 21.85 7.38
CA ASP A 73 5.55 22.91 6.56
C ASP A 73 6.39 23.28 5.32
N ILE A 74 6.97 22.26 4.67
CA ILE A 74 7.82 22.45 3.49
C ILE A 74 6.93 22.60 2.25
N LYS A 75 7.06 23.75 1.57
CA LYS A 75 6.39 23.99 0.29
C LYS A 75 7.06 23.14 -0.80
N CYS A 76 6.32 22.20 -1.35
CA CYS A 76 6.75 21.40 -2.49
C CYS A 76 6.43 22.14 -3.80
N SER A 77 7.37 22.11 -4.77
CA SER A 77 7.10 22.57 -6.13
C SER A 77 5.97 21.74 -6.76
N GLU A 78 5.33 22.27 -7.81
CA GLU A 78 4.23 21.56 -8.50
C GLU A 78 4.67 20.16 -8.99
N GLU A 79 5.95 19.99 -9.37
CA GLU A 79 6.50 18.68 -9.74
C GLU A 79 6.62 17.70 -8.56
N ALA A 80 6.83 18.19 -7.34
CA ALA A 80 6.89 17.39 -6.12
C ALA A 80 5.49 17.08 -5.52
N GLN A 81 4.46 17.84 -5.91
CA GLN A 81 3.08 17.59 -5.48
C GLN A 81 2.47 16.33 -6.13
N VAL A 82 3.06 15.85 -7.24
CA VAL A 82 2.61 14.66 -7.98
C VAL A 82 2.86 13.34 -7.23
N ALA A 83 3.60 13.38 -6.12
CA ALA A 83 4.07 12.20 -5.40
C ALA A 83 3.31 11.91 -4.08
N THR A 84 2.06 12.36 -3.94
CA THR A 84 1.22 12.02 -2.78
C THR A 84 0.37 10.77 -3.05
N ILE A 85 0.43 9.73 -2.22
CA ILE A 85 -0.74 8.85 -2.08
C ILE A 85 -0.95 8.52 -0.58
N TYR A 86 -1.57 9.41 0.22
CA TYR A 86 -2.97 9.16 0.62
C TYR A 86 -3.68 8.39 -0.47
N THR A 87 -4.11 7.15 -0.24
CA THR A 87 -5.03 6.57 -1.21
C THR A 87 -6.38 7.27 -1.05
N LEU A 88 -6.55 8.43 -1.70
CA LEU A 88 -7.83 8.96 -2.18
C LEU A 88 -8.45 8.05 -3.25
N PHE A 89 -7.92 6.84 -3.44
CA PHE A 89 -8.49 5.84 -4.30
C PHE A 89 -9.77 5.32 -3.67
N SER A 90 -10.81 5.20 -4.49
CA SER A 90 -11.93 4.33 -4.15
C SER A 90 -11.41 2.89 -4.02
N VAL A 91 -12.20 2.03 -3.39
CA VAL A 91 -11.90 0.60 -3.29
C VAL A 91 -11.59 -0.01 -4.66
N GLU A 92 -12.31 0.42 -5.70
CA GLU A 92 -12.16 -0.03 -7.09
C GLU A 92 -10.81 0.37 -7.68
N LYS A 93 -10.37 1.61 -7.42
CA LYS A 93 -9.10 2.11 -7.94
C LYS A 93 -7.91 1.47 -7.22
N TYR A 94 -8.06 1.14 -5.94
CA TYR A 94 -7.09 0.31 -5.22
C TYR A 94 -7.01 -1.12 -5.78
N GLU A 95 -8.16 -1.76 -6.03
CA GLU A 95 -8.23 -3.11 -6.62
C GLU A 95 -7.56 -3.18 -8.00
N GLU A 96 -7.83 -2.22 -8.87
CA GLU A 96 -7.28 -2.14 -10.22
C GLU A 96 -5.75 -2.00 -10.23
N ILE A 97 -5.21 -1.14 -9.36
CA ILE A 97 -3.79 -0.74 -9.42
C ILE A 97 -2.91 -1.61 -8.53
N CYS A 98 -3.40 -1.97 -7.34
CA CYS A 98 -2.55 -2.51 -6.28
C CYS A 98 -2.68 -4.03 -6.11
N LEU A 99 -3.74 -4.66 -6.63
CA LEU A 99 -3.95 -6.09 -6.48
C LEU A 99 -3.68 -6.84 -7.79
N SER A 100 -2.89 -7.90 -7.70
CA SER A 100 -2.71 -8.80 -8.85
C SER A 100 -4.04 -9.51 -9.20
N PRO A 101 -4.26 -9.95 -10.45
CA PRO A 101 -5.45 -10.70 -10.86
C PRO A 101 -5.73 -12.00 -10.07
N ASN A 102 -4.73 -12.49 -9.33
CA ASN A 102 -4.81 -13.66 -8.47
C ASN A 102 -5.55 -13.39 -7.15
N PHE A 103 -5.67 -12.13 -6.74
CA PHE A 103 -6.53 -11.75 -5.62
C PHE A 103 -8.00 -11.82 -6.05
N LYS A 104 -8.83 -12.46 -5.23
CA LYS A 104 -10.27 -12.58 -5.45
C LYS A 104 -11.01 -11.91 -4.30
N VAL A 105 -12.04 -11.14 -4.62
CA VAL A 105 -12.94 -10.55 -3.61
C VAL A 105 -13.61 -11.67 -2.81
N VAL A 106 -13.38 -11.69 -1.49
CA VAL A 106 -14.02 -12.66 -0.60
C VAL A 106 -15.21 -12.06 0.13
N LEU A 107 -15.14 -10.78 0.48
CA LEU A 107 -16.17 -10.06 1.23
C LEU A 107 -16.19 -8.59 0.81
N ASP A 108 -17.35 -8.12 0.37
CA ASP A 108 -17.59 -6.72 -0.01
C ASP A 108 -18.67 -6.15 0.92
N ILE A 109 -18.29 -5.17 1.76
CA ILE A 109 -19.15 -4.65 2.84
C ILE A 109 -19.77 -3.33 2.42
N SER A 110 -18.96 -2.41 1.90
CA SER A 110 -19.37 -1.09 1.44
C SER A 110 -18.40 -0.53 0.40
N GLU A 111 -18.76 0.60 -0.21
CA GLU A 111 -17.92 1.37 -1.14
C GLU A 111 -16.52 1.75 -0.59
N ASN A 112 -16.35 1.67 0.73
CA ASN A 112 -15.10 1.99 1.43
C ASN A 112 -14.51 0.81 2.20
N HIS A 113 -15.08 -0.41 2.07
CA HIS A 113 -14.66 -1.58 2.84
C HIS A 113 -14.79 -2.89 2.06
N ARG A 114 -13.65 -3.49 1.69
CA ARG A 114 -13.58 -4.76 0.97
C ARG A 114 -12.41 -5.62 1.44
N TYR A 115 -12.57 -6.94 1.29
CA TYR A 115 -11.54 -7.94 1.55
C TYR A 115 -11.27 -8.79 0.30
N TRP A 116 -9.99 -9.07 0.05
CA TRP A 116 -9.52 -9.96 -1.01
C TRP A 116 -8.65 -11.08 -0.45
N VAL A 117 -8.64 -12.22 -1.13
CA VAL A 117 -7.81 -13.38 -0.80
C VAL A 117 -6.95 -13.79 -1.98
N ASN A 118 -5.74 -14.24 -1.72
CA ASN A 118 -4.90 -14.92 -2.69
C ASN A 118 -4.53 -16.29 -2.13
N TYR A 119 -5.12 -17.34 -2.70
CA TYR A 119 -4.91 -18.73 -2.27
C TYR A 119 -3.50 -19.24 -2.56
N ALA A 120 -2.85 -18.74 -3.62
CA ALA A 120 -1.50 -19.18 -3.99
C ALA A 120 -0.46 -18.73 -2.97
N THR A 121 -0.63 -17.54 -2.39
CA THR A 121 0.29 -16.96 -1.41
C THR A 121 -0.22 -17.05 0.03
N SER A 122 -1.38 -17.68 0.25
CA SER A 122 -2.07 -17.72 1.56
C SER A 122 -2.16 -16.34 2.21
N SER A 123 -2.67 -15.36 1.47
CA SER A 123 -2.73 -13.95 1.90
C SER A 123 -4.13 -13.37 1.84
N ILE A 124 -4.44 -12.46 2.78
CA ILE A 124 -5.70 -11.72 2.86
C ILE A 124 -5.39 -10.23 2.94
N VAL A 125 -6.08 -9.42 2.13
CA VAL A 125 -5.98 -7.96 2.14
C VAL A 125 -7.32 -7.38 2.56
N GLN A 126 -7.30 -6.40 3.46
CA GLN A 126 -8.44 -5.58 3.86
C GLN A 126 -8.20 -4.13 3.43
N TYR A 127 -9.21 -3.49 2.87
CA TYR A 127 -9.30 -2.04 2.68
C TYR A 127 -10.41 -1.47 3.54
N TYR A 128 -10.19 -0.40 4.30
CA TYR A 128 -11.20 0.31 5.08
C TYR A 128 -10.90 1.81 5.16
N LYS A 129 -11.79 2.67 4.62
CA LYS A 129 -11.69 4.15 4.70
C LYS A 129 -10.26 4.66 4.43
N HIS A 130 -9.71 4.33 3.26
CA HIS A 130 -8.37 4.74 2.83
C HIS A 130 -7.21 4.12 3.63
N SER A 131 -7.49 3.08 4.42
CA SER A 131 -6.48 2.31 5.14
C SER A 131 -6.43 0.88 4.61
N VAL A 132 -5.23 0.33 4.48
CA VAL A 132 -4.99 -1.02 3.95
C VAL A 132 -4.25 -1.86 4.97
N VAL A 133 -4.74 -3.09 5.19
CA VAL A 133 -4.08 -4.11 6.03
C VAL A 133 -3.84 -5.35 5.18
N SER A 134 -2.59 -5.80 5.10
CA SER A 134 -2.20 -7.04 4.42
C SER A 134 -1.76 -8.09 5.44
N MET A 135 -2.33 -9.29 5.36
CA MET A 135 -2.06 -10.41 6.25
C MET A 135 -1.57 -11.60 5.42
N GLN A 136 -0.37 -12.09 5.72
CA GLN A 136 0.16 -13.34 5.16
C GLN A 136 0.23 -14.39 6.26
N TYR A 137 -0.13 -15.62 5.93
CA TYR A 137 -0.21 -16.71 6.89
C TYR A 137 0.83 -17.78 6.55
N ASP A 138 1.62 -18.18 7.55
CA ASP A 138 2.60 -19.26 7.39
C ASP A 138 1.95 -20.65 7.33
N SER A 139 0.73 -20.77 7.86
CA SER A 139 -0.08 -21.98 7.81
C SER A 139 -1.24 -21.83 6.83
N HIS A 140 -1.26 -22.70 5.82
CA HIS A 140 -2.37 -22.76 4.86
C HIS A 140 -3.70 -23.07 5.56
N TYR A 141 -3.68 -23.88 6.63
CA TYR A 141 -4.86 -24.16 7.44
C TYR A 141 -5.40 -22.88 8.10
N ASN A 142 -4.54 -22.07 8.73
CA ASN A 142 -4.97 -20.83 9.38
C ASN A 142 -5.51 -19.81 8.38
N PHE A 143 -4.87 -19.71 7.22
CA PHE A 143 -5.37 -18.93 6.10
C PHE A 143 -6.77 -19.39 5.67
N CYS A 144 -6.96 -20.69 5.42
CA CYS A 144 -8.25 -21.25 5.00
C CYS A 144 -9.34 -21.04 6.06
N THR A 145 -9.03 -21.19 7.35
CA THR A 145 -9.96 -20.89 8.44
C THR A 145 -10.40 -19.43 8.39
N LYS A 146 -9.46 -18.48 8.24
CA LYS A 146 -9.80 -17.06 8.15
C LYS A 146 -10.59 -16.72 6.89
N ALA A 147 -10.23 -17.30 5.75
CA ALA A 147 -10.97 -17.12 4.50
C ALA A 147 -12.41 -17.66 4.63
N ALA A 148 -12.60 -18.83 5.26
CA ALA A 148 -13.91 -19.40 5.52
C ALA A 148 -14.76 -18.53 6.45
N GLU A 149 -14.19 -17.96 7.51
CA GLU A 149 -14.89 -16.99 8.37
C GLU A 149 -15.43 -15.80 7.57
N LEU A 150 -14.62 -15.22 6.67
CA LEU A 150 -15.04 -14.10 5.82
C LEU A 150 -16.17 -14.50 4.84
N ILE A 151 -16.11 -15.72 4.30
CA ILE A 151 -17.18 -16.27 3.44
C ILE A 151 -18.49 -16.45 4.22
N VAL A 152 -18.42 -16.95 5.45
CA VAL A 152 -19.60 -17.09 6.33
C VAL A 152 -20.20 -15.72 6.64
N ILE A 153 -19.38 -14.71 6.93
CA ILE A 153 -19.85 -13.33 7.13
C ILE A 153 -20.57 -12.82 5.87
N ARG A 154 -20.00 -13.02 4.67
CA ARG A 154 -20.63 -12.65 3.40
C ARG A 154 -22.02 -13.28 3.24
N ALA A 155 -22.14 -14.59 3.52
CA ALA A 155 -23.42 -15.29 3.43
C ALA A 155 -24.46 -14.74 4.43
N ARG A 156 -24.04 -14.41 5.66
CA ARG A 156 -24.92 -13.80 6.67
C ARG A 156 -25.42 -12.41 6.26
N LEU A 157 -24.54 -11.57 5.71
CA LEU A 157 -24.93 -10.24 5.21
C LEU A 157 -25.91 -10.32 4.03
N ALA A 158 -25.71 -11.28 3.12
CA ALA A 158 -26.65 -11.52 2.02
C ALA A 158 -28.06 -11.92 2.54
N ASN A 159 -28.12 -12.85 3.51
CA ASN A 159 -29.36 -13.28 4.13
C ASN A 159 -30.06 -12.19 4.97
N ALA A 160 -29.29 -11.29 5.59
CA ALA A 160 -29.87 -10.15 6.31
C ALA A 160 -30.56 -9.18 5.36
N LYS A 161 -29.91 -8.86 4.22
CA LYS A 161 -30.48 -8.00 3.18
C LYS A 161 -31.74 -8.57 2.55
N SER A 162 -31.86 -9.89 2.42
CA SER A 162 -33.07 -10.53 1.86
C SER A 162 -34.27 -10.51 2.82
N LYS A 163 -34.05 -10.42 4.14
CA LYS A 163 -35.11 -10.38 5.14
C LYS A 163 -35.65 -8.97 5.43
N SER A 164 -34.90 -7.93 5.11
CA SER A 164 -35.31 -6.52 5.32
C SER A 164 -36.19 -5.95 4.21
N VAL A 165 -36.62 -6.78 3.24
CA VAL A 165 -37.46 -6.39 2.10
C VAL A 165 -38.91 -6.90 2.28
N ILE A 166 -39.32 -7.19 3.52
CA ILE A 166 -40.67 -7.62 3.89
C ILE A 166 -41.25 -6.62 4.89
#